data_AF-A0A1V0UUY1-F1
#
_entry.id   AF-A0A1V0UUY1-F1
#
_cell.length_a   1.000
_cell.length_b   1.000
_cell.length_c   1.000
_cell.angle_alpha   90.00
_cell.angle_beta   90.00
_cell.angle_gamma   90.00
#
_symmetry.space_group_name_H-M   'P 1'
#
loop_
_entity.id
_entity.type
_entity.pdbx_description
1 polymer ?
#
loop_
_entity_poly.entity_id
_entity_poly.type
_entity_poly.pdbx_seq_one_letter_code
_entity_poly.pdbx_strand_id
1 'polypeptide(L)'
;MVHPALPGAVGRRARGTGRLEQLQAEIENAVEAFGFLPEARPYRPHLTVARRYQGKSAFRAEALELDLPRDAVRPWIVKEIILYESRLGESPMYRAMERYELGGGQG
;
A
#
# COMPACT_ATOMS: atom_id res chain seq x y z
N MET A 1 34.19 -3.22 -4.65
CA MET A 1 33.01 -3.22 -5.54
C MET A 1 31.78 -3.13 -4.63
N VAL A 2 31.15 -1.96 -4.54
CA VAL A 2 29.96 -1.77 -3.69
C VAL A 2 28.77 -2.34 -4.46
N HIS A 3 28.20 -3.45 -3.99
CA HIS A 3 26.93 -3.93 -4.55
C HIS A 3 25.87 -2.85 -4.27
N PRO A 4 25.11 -2.39 -5.29
CA PRO A 4 24.00 -1.48 -5.04
C PRO A 4 23.03 -2.14 -4.06
N ALA A 5 22.64 -1.40 -3.02
CA ALA A 5 21.72 -1.89 -2.01
C ALA A 5 20.41 -2.35 -2.68
N LEU A 6 20.02 -3.60 -2.42
CA LEU A 6 18.76 -4.14 -2.90
C LEU A 6 17.60 -3.37 -2.24
N PRO A 7 16.57 -2.93 -2.99
CA PRO A 7 15.41 -2.31 -2.38
C PRO A 7 14.70 -3.32 -1.48
N GLY A 8 14.46 -2.95 -0.21
CA GLY A 8 13.75 -3.79 0.76
C GLY A 8 12.31 -4.10 0.35
N ALA A 9 11.69 -3.21 -0.45
CA ALA A 9 10.39 -3.37 -1.06
C ALA A 9 10.30 -2.56 -2.36
N VAL A 10 9.51 -3.05 -3.31
CA VAL A 10 9.15 -2.35 -4.54
C VAL A 10 7.64 -2.23 -4.60
N GLY A 11 7.16 -1.01 -4.85
CA GLY A 11 5.75 -0.70 -4.94
C GLY A 11 5.41 0.14 -6.17
N ARG A 12 4.16 0.02 -6.62
CA ARG A 12 3.59 0.86 -7.69
C ARG A 12 2.69 1.91 -7.05
N ARG A 13 2.90 3.18 -7.41
CA ARG A 13 2.02 4.27 -6.95
C ARG A 13 0.60 4.06 -7.45
N ALA A 14 -0.37 4.12 -6.54
CA ALA A 14 -1.75 4.35 -6.91
C ALA A 14 -1.87 5.81 -7.35
N ARG A 15 -2.68 6.07 -8.37
CA ARG A 15 -3.02 7.42 -8.83
C ARG A 15 -4.52 7.59 -8.72
N GLY A 16 -4.95 8.74 -8.23
CA GLY A 16 -6.36 9.01 -7.96
C GLY A 16 -6.66 10.51 -7.86
N THR A 17 -7.80 10.82 -7.27
CA THR A 17 -8.39 12.17 -7.21
C THR A 17 -7.97 12.98 -5.98
N GLY A 18 -7.01 12.52 -5.17
CA GLY A 18 -6.67 13.12 -3.88
C GLY A 18 -7.52 12.62 -2.70
N ARG A 19 -8.56 11.80 -2.97
CA ARG A 19 -9.47 11.30 -1.93
C ARG A 19 -8.85 10.27 -0.99
N LEU A 20 -7.82 9.55 -1.44
CA LEU A 20 -7.11 8.59 -0.57
C LEU A 20 -6.26 9.32 0.47
N GLU A 21 -5.67 10.44 0.09
CA GLU A 21 -4.90 11.32 0.96
C GLU A 21 -5.82 11.98 2.00
N GLN A 22 -7.00 12.45 1.59
CA GLN A 22 -8.00 12.98 2.53
C GLN A 22 -8.46 11.92 3.53
N LEU A 23 -8.84 10.73 3.04
CA LEU A 23 -9.27 9.62 3.89
C LEU A 23 -8.18 9.19 4.87
N GLN A 24 -6.93 9.13 4.43
CA GLN A 24 -5.81 8.78 5.29
C GLN A 24 -5.61 9.83 6.41
N ALA A 25 -5.71 11.12 6.09
CA ALA A 25 -5.59 12.19 7.08
C ALA A 25 -6.74 12.15 8.10
N GLU A 26 -7.98 11.89 7.65
CA GLU A 26 -9.14 11.72 8.54
C GLU A 26 -8.95 10.55 9.51
N ILE A 27 -8.41 9.43 9.03
CA ILE A 27 -8.10 8.27 9.86
C ILE A 27 -7.03 8.61 10.89
N GLU A 28 -5.90 9.22 10.49
CA GLU A 28 -4.81 9.59 11.41
C GLU A 28 -5.32 10.49 12.55
N ASN A 29 -6.09 11.52 12.22
CA ASN A 29 -6.66 12.42 13.21
C ASN A 29 -7.60 11.70 14.18
N ALA A 30 -8.41 10.75 13.69
CA ALA A 30 -9.35 10.01 14.52
C ALA A 30 -8.64 9.04 15.49
N VAL A 31 -7.56 8.40 15.04
CA VAL A 31 -6.83 7.41 15.85
C VAL A 31 -5.84 8.03 16.84
N GLU A 32 -5.47 9.30 16.64
CA GLU A 32 -4.59 10.04 17.55
C GLU A 32 -5.15 10.10 18.98
N ALA A 33 -6.47 10.27 19.13
CA ALA A 33 -7.15 10.25 20.42
C ALA A 33 -6.99 8.92 21.19
N PHE A 34 -6.62 7.84 20.49
CA PHE A 34 -6.36 6.52 21.07
C PHE A 34 -4.85 6.23 21.24
N GLY A 35 -3.98 7.23 21.03
CA GLY A 35 -2.54 7.12 21.22
C GLY A 35 -1.75 6.71 19.97
N PHE A 36 -2.38 6.66 18.79
CA PHE A 36 -1.69 6.38 17.53
C PHE A 36 -1.24 7.69 16.88
N LEU A 37 0.05 8.00 17.00
CA LEU A 37 0.60 9.24 16.45
C LEU A 37 0.65 9.21 14.92
N PRO A 38 0.40 10.36 14.23
CA PRO A 38 0.52 10.45 12.78
C PRO A 38 1.92 10.11 12.27
N GLU A 39 2.00 9.54 11.07
CA GLU A 39 3.30 9.30 10.44
C GLU A 39 3.94 10.61 9.95
N ALA A 40 5.20 10.86 10.31
CA ALA A 40 5.94 12.02 9.81
C ALA A 40 6.22 11.96 8.29
N ARG A 41 6.15 10.77 7.69
CA ARG A 41 6.39 10.57 6.26
C ARG A 41 5.10 10.88 5.49
N PRO A 42 5.16 11.66 4.40
CA PRO A 42 3.99 11.90 3.57
C PRO A 42 3.38 10.59 3.05
N TYR A 43 2.06 10.48 3.19
CA TYR A 43 1.32 9.37 2.61
C TYR A 43 1.48 9.35 1.09
N ARG A 44 1.95 8.21 0.58
CA ARG A 44 2.14 7.96 -0.85
C ARG A 44 1.42 6.66 -1.18
N PRO A 45 0.14 6.70 -1.58
CA PRO A 45 -0.65 5.49 -1.77
C PRO A 45 0.02 4.60 -2.82
N HIS A 46 0.27 3.35 -2.46
CA HIS A 46 0.97 2.40 -3.32
C HIS A 46 0.55 0.96 -3.03
N LEU A 47 0.65 0.12 -4.06
CA LEU A 47 0.59 -1.32 -3.89
C LEU A 47 2.01 -1.86 -3.83
N THR A 48 2.40 -2.48 -2.72
CA THR A 48 3.67 -3.22 -2.66
C THR A 48 3.51 -4.50 -3.49
N VAL A 49 4.34 -4.65 -4.52
CA VAL A 49 4.27 -5.81 -5.46
C VAL A 49 5.37 -6.82 -5.21
N ALA A 50 6.48 -6.42 -4.60
CA ALA A 50 7.57 -7.29 -4.23
C ALA A 50 8.26 -6.81 -2.95
N ARG A 51 8.73 -7.75 -2.13
CA ARG A 51 9.60 -7.50 -0.98
C ARG A 51 10.79 -8.46 -1.02
N ARG A 52 11.95 -8.02 -0.52
CA ARG A 52 13.15 -8.87 -0.34
C ARG A 52 13.47 -9.73 -1.59
N TYR A 53 13.73 -9.08 -2.73
CA TYR A 53 14.09 -9.79 -3.95
C TYR A 53 15.32 -10.68 -3.71
N GLN A 54 15.12 -12.01 -3.69
CA GLN A 54 16.17 -13.02 -3.55
C GLN A 54 16.51 -13.66 -4.92
N GLY A 55 16.45 -12.87 -5.99
CA GLY A 55 16.87 -13.35 -7.30
C GLY A 55 18.36 -13.70 -7.33
N LYS A 56 18.73 -14.67 -8.16
CA LYS A 56 20.13 -15.07 -8.37
C LYS A 56 20.95 -13.99 -9.09
N SER A 57 20.27 -13.06 -9.76
CA SER A 57 20.85 -11.92 -10.49
C SER A 57 20.67 -10.63 -9.70
N ALA A 58 21.59 -9.68 -9.90
CA ALA A 58 21.46 -8.33 -9.35
C ALA A 58 20.13 -7.71 -9.80
N PHE A 59 19.44 -7.06 -8.85
CA PHE A 59 18.21 -6.34 -9.14
C PHE A 59 18.49 -5.21 -10.14
N ARG A 60 17.77 -5.21 -11.26
CA ARG A 60 17.81 -4.18 -12.30
C ARG A 60 16.51 -3.39 -12.23
N ALA A 61 16.60 -2.12 -11.85
CA ALA A 61 15.42 -1.26 -11.76
C ALA A 61 14.73 -1.07 -13.12
N GLU A 62 15.49 -1.22 -14.20
CA GLU A 62 15.02 -1.18 -15.59
C GLU A 62 14.08 -2.36 -15.89
N ALA A 63 14.20 -3.49 -15.18
CA ALA A 63 13.26 -4.61 -15.30
C ALA A 63 11.87 -4.31 -14.69
N LEU A 64 11.75 -3.24 -13.89
CA LEU A 64 10.48 -2.74 -13.36
C LEU A 64 9.82 -1.69 -14.23
N GLU A 65 10.54 -1.15 -15.22
CA GLU A 65 9.95 -0.60 -16.43
C GLU A 65 9.39 -1.78 -17.24
N LEU A 66 8.45 -2.52 -16.64
CA LEU A 66 7.59 -3.39 -17.43
C LEU A 66 6.86 -2.45 -18.40
N ASP A 67 7.09 -2.66 -19.69
CA ASP A 67 6.09 -2.45 -20.74
C ASP A 67 4.88 -3.34 -20.42
N LEU A 68 4.21 -3.01 -19.33
CA LEU A 68 2.90 -3.54 -19.04
C LEU A 68 2.01 -3.09 -20.21
N PRO A 69 1.24 -4.02 -20.80
CA PRO A 69 0.20 -3.63 -21.76
C PRO A 69 -0.59 -2.46 -21.18
N ARG A 70 -0.97 -1.46 -22.00
CA ARG A 70 -1.74 -0.29 -21.53
C ARG A 70 -2.95 -0.68 -20.68
N ASP A 71 -3.50 -1.87 -20.93
CA ASP A 71 -4.71 -2.40 -20.30
C ASP A 71 -4.45 -3.23 -19.02
N ALA A 72 -3.18 -3.44 -18.66
CA ALA A 72 -2.79 -4.25 -17.49
C ALA A 72 -3.08 -3.55 -16.16
N VAL A 73 -3.32 -2.23 -16.16
CA VAL A 73 -3.73 -1.47 -14.98
C VAL A 73 -5.05 -0.79 -15.28
N ARG A 74 -6.13 -1.36 -14.74
CA ARG A 74 -7.46 -0.77 -14.86
C ARG A 74 -7.78 0.05 -13.62
N PRO A 75 -8.43 1.22 -13.76
CA PRO A 75 -8.99 1.90 -12.61
C PRO A 75 -10.07 1.02 -11.97
N TRP A 76 -10.17 1.09 -10.65
CA TRP A 76 -11.23 0.43 -9.89
C TRP A 76 -11.82 1.40 -8.87
N ILE A 77 -13.04 1.10 -8.43
CA ILE A 77 -13.70 1.85 -7.36
C ILE A 77 -13.37 1.15 -6.04
N VAL A 78 -12.84 1.91 -5.08
CA VAL A 78 -12.64 1.42 -3.71
C VAL A 78 -14.01 1.32 -3.03
N LYS A 79 -14.34 0.14 -2.51
CA LYS A 79 -15.64 -0.16 -1.91
C LYS A 79 -15.63 -0.33 -0.40
N GLU A 80 -14.45 -0.52 0.19
CA GLU A 80 -14.34 -0.74 1.62
C GLU A 80 -12.93 -0.36 2.13
N ILE A 81 -12.86 -0.15 3.44
CA ILE A 81 -11.62 -0.08 4.24
C ILE A 81 -11.65 -1.24 5.21
N ILE A 82 -10.51 -1.87 5.45
CA ILE A 82 -10.41 -3.04 6.33
C ILE A 82 -9.35 -2.76 7.40
N LEU A 83 -9.71 -2.93 8.67
CA LEU A 83 -8.76 -2.95 9.77
C LEU A 83 -8.09 -4.33 9.82
N TYR A 84 -6.77 -4.35 9.69
CA TYR A 84 -5.97 -5.57 9.73
C TYR A 84 -5.12 -5.67 10.98
N GLU A 85 -5.04 -6.87 11.55
CA GLU A 85 -4.02 -7.25 12.53
C GLU A 85 -2.87 -7.95 11.81
N SER A 86 -1.63 -7.52 12.09
CA SER A 86 -0.41 -8.17 11.58
C SER A 86 0.13 -9.16 12.61
N ARG A 87 0.09 -10.46 12.29
CA ARG A 87 0.63 -11.54 13.14
C ARG A 87 1.93 -12.07 12.55
N LEU A 88 3.03 -11.39 12.90
CA LEU A 88 4.35 -11.70 12.36
C LEU A 88 4.75 -13.15 12.67
N GLY A 89 5.10 -13.92 11.65
CA GLY A 89 5.48 -15.33 11.78
C GLY A 89 4.33 -16.33 11.61
N GLU A 90 3.09 -15.87 11.53
CA GLU A 90 1.92 -16.72 11.23
C GLU A 90 1.63 -16.82 9.72
N SER A 91 0.93 -17.88 9.34
CA SER A 91 0.39 -18.07 7.98
C SER A 91 -1.09 -18.42 8.06
N PRO A 92 -2.02 -17.52 7.66
CA PRO A 92 -1.76 -16.21 7.03
C PRO A 92 -1.26 -15.14 8.03
N MET A 93 -0.35 -14.27 7.56
CA MET A 93 0.27 -13.23 8.39
C MET A 93 -0.68 -12.05 8.71
N TYR A 94 -1.72 -11.85 7.90
CA TYR A 94 -2.68 -10.75 8.07
C TYR A 94 -4.06 -11.31 8.38
N ARG A 95 -4.68 -10.80 9.45
CA ARG A 95 -6.05 -11.14 9.84
C ARG A 95 -6.93 -9.92 9.67
N ALA A 96 -8.01 -10.04 8.88
CA ALA A 96 -9.03 -9.00 8.81
C ALA A 96 -9.81 -8.98 10.12
N MET A 97 -9.87 -7.82 10.76
CA MET A 97 -10.56 -7.61 12.03
C MET A 97 -11.94 -7.03 11.79
N GLU A 98 -12.01 -5.93 11.04
CA GLU A 98 -13.26 -5.23 10.74
C GLU A 98 -13.27 -4.67 9.32
N ARG A 99 -14.46 -4.52 8.73
CA ARG A 99 -14.68 -4.02 7.37
C ARG A 99 -15.67 -2.84 7.40
N TYR A 100 -15.34 -1.78 6.70
CA TYR A 100 -16.14 -0.56 6.61
C TYR A 100 -16.44 -0.28 5.14
N GLU A 101 -17.71 -0.35 4.74
CA GLU A 101 -18.11 -0.07 3.37
C GLU A 101 -18.01 1.43 3.03
N LEU A 102 -17.54 1.72 1.82
CA LEU A 102 -17.44 3.05 1.24
C LEU A 102 -18.44 3.19 0.10
N GLY A 103 -19.16 4.32 0.07
CA GLY A 103 -20.19 4.59 -0.93
C GLY A 103 -21.63 4.39 -0.45
N GLY A 104 -21.83 4.08 0.84
CA GLY A 104 -23.13 4.03 1.50
C GLY A 104 -23.64 5.42 1.91
N GLY A 105 -23.76 6.36 0.96
CA GLY A 105 -24.60 7.53 1.16
C GLY A 105 -26.03 7.15 0.84
N GLN A 106 -26.88 7.00 1.85
CA GLN A 106 -28.31 7.24 1.64
C GLN A 106 -28.46 8.70 1.22
N GLY A 107 -29.23 8.94 0.16
CA GLY A 107 -29.69 10.27 -0.20
C GLY A 107 -30.66 10.85 0.84
#